data_AF-A0A1H3LHQ7-F1
#
_entry.id   AF-A0A1H3LHQ7-F1
#
_cell.length_a   1.000
_cell.length_b   1.000
_cell.length_c   1.000
_cell.angle_alpha   90.00
_cell.angle_beta   90.00
_cell.angle_gamma   90.00
#
_symmetry.space_group_name_H-M   'P 1'
#
loop_
_entity.id
_entity.type
_entity.pdbx_description
1 polymer ?
#
loop_
_entity_poly.entity_id
_entity_poly.type
_entity_poly.pdbx_seq_one_letter_code
_entity_poly.pdbx_strand_id
1 'polypeptide(L)'
;MTIVVVLAMAAVSVWAGAKASRARAAEMLVDVASCDYAGDRVTVGLRVKNTGATKRSAHIEVEYLDEDGGRIDRASITARDVAPGGTARLEESTQLDAPAATGTCRVAAVR
;
A
#
# COMPACT_ATOMS: atom_id res chain seq x y z
N MET A 1 0.30 -35.25 -38.74
CA MET A 1 1.06 -34.55 -37.68
C MET A 1 0.80 -33.06 -37.86
N THR A 2 -0.01 -32.46 -36.99
CA THR A 2 -0.12 -31.00 -36.82
C THR A 2 -0.76 -30.78 -35.45
N ILE A 3 0.08 -30.54 -34.45
CA ILE A 3 -0.34 -30.24 -33.09
C ILE A 3 -0.76 -28.77 -33.08
N VAL A 4 -2.05 -28.52 -32.87
CA VAL A 4 -2.61 -27.20 -32.63
C VAL A 4 -2.22 -26.81 -31.20
N VAL A 5 -1.18 -25.98 -31.06
CA VAL A 5 -0.80 -25.41 -29.78
C VAL A 5 -1.70 -24.21 -29.51
N VAL A 6 -2.65 -24.40 -28.60
CA VAL A 6 -3.46 -23.34 -28.00
C VAL A 6 -2.50 -22.46 -27.18
N LEU A 7 -2.15 -21.29 -27.73
CA LEU A 7 -1.48 -20.23 -26.98
C LEU A 7 -2.48 -19.70 -25.95
N ALA A 8 -2.40 -20.26 -24.73
CA ALA A 8 -3.01 -19.67 -23.56
C ALA A 8 -2.40 -18.28 -23.35
N MET A 9 -3.18 -17.24 -23.64
CA MET A 9 -2.89 -15.88 -23.22
C MET A 9 -2.82 -15.88 -21.68
N ALA A 10 -1.61 -15.97 -21.13
CA ALA A 10 -1.37 -15.57 -19.77
C ALA A 10 -1.60 -14.05 -19.74
N ALA A 11 -2.79 -13.64 -19.31
CA ALA A 11 -3.03 -12.29 -18.85
C ALA A 11 -2.09 -12.06 -17.66
N VAL A 12 -0.89 -11.59 -17.94
CA VAL A 12 -0.03 -10.97 -16.94
C VAL A 12 -0.74 -9.66 -16.65
N SER A 13 -1.67 -9.70 -15.68
CA SER A 13 -2.21 -8.50 -15.06
C SER A 13 -1.04 -7.80 -14.39
N VAL A 14 -0.33 -6.99 -15.16
CA VAL A 14 0.69 -6.09 -14.67
C VAL A 14 -0.08 -5.12 -13.77
N TRP A 15 -0.06 -5.39 -12.46
CA TRP A 15 -0.43 -4.43 -11.42
C TRP A 15 0.56 -3.26 -11.50
N ALA A 16 0.39 -2.42 -12.52
CA ALA A 16 1.03 -1.12 -12.63
C ALA A 16 0.29 -0.18 -11.67
N GLY A 17 0.67 -0.18 -10.39
CA GLY A 17 0.05 0.72 -9.41
C GLY A 17 0.71 0.74 -8.03
N ALA A 18 1.41 -0.33 -7.62
CA ALA A 18 2.15 -0.33 -6.37
C ALA A 18 3.66 -0.21 -6.64
N LYS A 19 4.18 1.02 -6.81
CA LYS A 19 5.60 1.26 -6.51
C LYS A 19 5.75 1.08 -4.99
N ALA A 20 6.02 -0.15 -4.58
CA ALA A 20 6.01 -0.61 -3.19
C ALA A 20 6.87 0.29 -2.30
N SER A 21 6.21 1.15 -1.52
CA SER A 21 6.89 1.90 -0.46
C SER A 21 6.93 1.03 0.79
N ARG A 22 8.11 1.00 1.42
CA ARG A 22 8.39 0.23 2.63
C ARG A 22 9.00 1.15 3.67
N ALA A 23 8.46 1.12 4.87
CA ALA A 23 8.98 1.86 6.01
C ALA A 23 9.18 0.95 7.22
N ARG A 24 10.13 1.31 8.09
CA ARG A 24 10.42 0.57 9.32
C ARG A 24 10.67 1.53 10.47
N ALA A 25 10.04 1.27 11.61
CA ALA A 25 10.28 1.98 12.86
C ALA A 25 10.03 1.05 14.05
N ALA A 26 10.86 1.11 15.09
CA ALA A 26 10.65 0.39 16.36
C ALA A 26 10.21 -1.10 16.22
N GLU A 27 10.90 -1.86 15.36
CA GLU A 27 10.58 -3.27 15.05
C GLU A 27 9.24 -3.51 14.33
N MET A 28 8.56 -2.45 13.88
CA MET A 28 7.40 -2.51 13.00
C MET A 28 7.84 -2.30 11.56
N LEU A 29 7.37 -3.16 10.68
CA LEU A 29 7.63 -3.12 9.25
C LEU A 29 6.33 -2.89 8.50
N VAL A 30 6.27 -1.86 7.67
CA VAL A 30 5.06 -1.45 6.95
C VAL A 30 5.35 -1.47 5.46
N ASP A 31 4.54 -2.21 4.72
CA ASP A 31 4.58 -2.28 3.25
C ASP A 31 3.23 -1.79 2.69
N VAL A 32 3.26 -1.02 1.61
CA VAL A 32 2.06 -0.78 0.79
C VAL A 32 1.77 -2.02 -0.04
N ALA A 33 0.61 -2.62 0.19
CA ALA A 33 0.13 -3.81 -0.50
C ALA A 33 -0.73 -3.48 -1.73
N SER A 34 -1.52 -2.41 -1.67
CA SER A 34 -2.32 -1.89 -2.79
C SER A 34 -2.45 -0.38 -2.69
N CYS A 35 -2.72 0.25 -3.84
CA CYS A 35 -2.94 1.68 -3.96
C CYS A 35 -3.83 1.90 -5.19
N ASP A 36 -5.11 2.18 -4.94
CA ASP A 36 -6.14 2.20 -5.97
C ASP A 36 -6.74 3.62 -6.03
N TYR A 37 -6.43 4.34 -7.09
CA TYR A 37 -7.01 5.66 -7.38
C TYR A 37 -8.31 5.50 -8.16
N ALA A 38 -9.33 6.26 -7.76
CA ALA A 38 -10.67 6.26 -8.34
C ALA A 38 -11.23 7.69 -8.36
N GLY A 39 -10.66 8.54 -9.22
CA GLY A 39 -11.10 9.93 -9.38
C GLY A 39 -10.74 10.79 -8.17
N ASP A 40 -11.72 11.14 -7.34
CA ASP A 40 -11.52 11.94 -6.13
C ASP A 40 -11.27 11.08 -4.87
N ARG A 41 -11.10 9.77 -5.03
CA ARG A 41 -10.84 8.85 -3.91
C ARG A 41 -9.63 7.98 -4.18
N VAL A 42 -8.87 7.69 -3.14
CA VAL A 42 -7.79 6.71 -3.16
C VAL A 42 -7.99 5.71 -2.03
N THR A 43 -7.75 4.43 -2.32
CA THR A 43 -7.77 3.37 -1.32
C THR A 43 -6.39 2.75 -1.22
N VAL A 44 -5.80 2.78 -0.03
CA VAL A 44 -4.48 2.19 0.25
C VAL A 44 -4.63 0.97 1.12
N GLY A 45 -4.06 -0.15 0.66
CA GLY A 45 -3.89 -1.35 1.46
C GLY A 45 -2.48 -1.38 2.06
N LEU A 46 -2.38 -1.56 3.38
CA LEU A 46 -1.13 -1.68 4.11
C LEU A 46 -0.97 -3.07 4.74
N ARG A 47 0.28 -3.55 4.76
CA ARG A 47 0.69 -4.73 5.53
C ARG A 47 1.66 -4.30 6.62
N VAL A 48 1.29 -4.52 7.87
CA VAL A 48 2.07 -4.12 9.05
C VAL A 48 2.53 -5.36 9.81
N LYS A 49 3.82 -5.64 9.80
CA LYS A 49 4.42 -6.78 10.50
C LYS A 49 5.16 -6.31 11.75
N ASN A 50 4.85 -6.91 12.89
CA ASN A 50 5.64 -6.75 14.10
C ASN A 50 6.80 -7.77 14.08
N THR A 51 8.02 -7.27 14.01
CA THR A 51 9.27 -8.05 14.04
C THR A 51 9.90 -8.13 15.42
N GLY A 52 9.27 -7.50 16.42
CA GLY A 52 9.71 -7.49 17.81
C GLY A 52 9.19 -8.67 18.63
N ALA A 53 9.66 -8.75 19.87
CA ALA A 53 9.31 -9.82 20.82
C ALA A 53 8.06 -9.50 21.69
N THR A 54 7.55 -8.27 21.64
CA THR A 54 6.38 -7.82 22.41
C THR A 54 5.28 -7.30 21.50
N LYS A 55 4.05 -7.24 22.00
CA LYS A 55 2.91 -6.63 21.30
C LYS A 55 3.18 -5.13 21.13
N ARG A 56 2.92 -4.60 19.92
CA ARG A 56 3.19 -3.19 19.57
C ARG A 56 2.05 -2.62 18.72
N SER A 57 1.88 -1.30 18.81
CA SER A 57 1.06 -0.52 17.90
C SER A 57 1.97 0.35 17.03
N ALA A 58 1.51 0.73 15.84
CA ALA A 58 2.21 1.63 14.94
C ALA A 58 1.24 2.68 14.39
N HIS A 59 1.65 3.93 14.41
CA HIS A 59 0.97 5.03 13.74
C HIS A 59 1.70 5.34 12.42
N ILE A 60 0.95 5.30 11.33
CA ILE A 60 1.48 5.27 9.96
C ILE A 60 0.92 6.48 9.23
N GLU A 61 1.80 7.30 8.68
CA GLU A 61 1.43 8.39 7.79
C GLU A 61 1.69 7.95 6.35
N VAL A 62 0.67 8.08 5.50
CA VAL A 62 0.71 7.77 4.07
C VAL A 62 0.54 9.06 3.29
N GLU A 63 1.38 9.27 2.28
CA GLU A 63 1.22 10.33 1.30
C GLU A 63 0.72 9.75 -0.02
N TYR A 64 -0.18 10.48 -0.66
CA TYR A 64 -0.71 10.19 -1.98
C TYR A 64 -0.06 11.15 -2.97
N LEU A 65 0.66 10.59 -3.94
CA LEU A 65 1.43 11.34 -4.93
C LEU A 65 0.77 11.23 -6.30
N ASP A 66 0.85 12.28 -7.10
CA ASP A 66 0.48 12.27 -8.52
C ASP A 66 1.51 11.48 -9.36
N GLU A 67 1.30 11.41 -10.68
CA GLU A 67 2.21 10.73 -11.61
C GLU A 67 3.60 11.39 -11.68
N ASP A 68 3.67 12.69 -11.45
CA ASP A 68 4.91 13.49 -11.44
C ASP A 68 5.66 13.39 -10.10
N GLY A 69 5.07 12.71 -9.10
CA GLY A 69 5.60 12.57 -7.75
C GLY A 69 5.32 13.76 -6.83
N GLY A 70 4.50 14.72 -7.28
CA GLY A 70 3.95 15.80 -6.47
C GLY A 70 2.97 15.24 -5.43
N ARG A 71 2.95 15.82 -4.23
CA ARG A 71 2.03 15.37 -3.18
C ARG A 71 0.65 15.97 -3.42
N ILE A 72 -0.34 15.10 -3.56
CA ILE A 72 -1.76 15.45 -3.64
C ILE A 72 -2.33 15.60 -2.24
N ASP A 73 -2.12 14.60 -1.38
CA ASP A 73 -2.77 14.52 -0.07
C ASP A 73 -2.02 13.56 0.88
N ARG A 74 -2.51 13.39 2.11
CA ARG A 74 -1.98 12.48 3.13
C ARG A 74 -3.08 11.90 4.04
N ALA A 75 -2.86 10.69 4.54
CA ALA A 75 -3.72 10.06 5.54
C ALA A 75 -2.91 9.49 6.72
N SER A 76 -3.58 9.23 7.84
CA SER A 76 -2.97 8.63 9.02
C SER A 76 -3.76 7.40 9.46
N ILE A 77 -3.06 6.26 9.59
CA ILE A 77 -3.63 4.95 9.86
C ILE A 77 -2.93 4.37 11.08
N THR A 78 -3.65 3.69 11.97
CA THR A 78 -3.07 3.08 13.17
C THR A 78 -3.25 1.56 13.18
N ALA A 79 -2.14 0.83 13.19
CA ALA A 79 -2.11 -0.59 13.51
C ALA A 79 -2.09 -0.76 15.03
N ARG A 80 -3.12 -1.35 15.61
CA ARG A 80 -3.20 -1.55 17.07
C ARG A 80 -2.82 -2.98 17.44
N ASP A 81 -2.06 -3.10 18.52
CA ASP A 81 -1.85 -4.35 19.26
C ASP A 81 -1.41 -5.55 18.40
N VAL A 82 -0.52 -5.32 17.43
CA VAL A 82 0.04 -6.37 16.58
C VAL A 82 0.91 -7.28 17.43
N ALA A 83 0.53 -8.55 17.54
CA ALA A 83 1.26 -9.56 18.30
C ALA A 83 2.70 -9.75 17.80
N PRO A 84 3.65 -10.23 18.63
CA PRO A 84 5.01 -10.58 18.20
C PRO A 84 5.01 -11.52 17.00
N GLY A 85 5.76 -11.19 15.94
CA GLY A 85 5.78 -11.94 14.68
C GLY A 85 4.51 -11.83 13.83
N GLY A 86 3.45 -11.20 14.37
CA GLY A 86 2.16 -11.03 13.73
C GLY A 86 2.18 -10.06 12.56
N THR A 87 1.18 -10.19 11.69
CA THR A 87 0.97 -9.28 10.56
C THR A 87 -0.48 -8.80 10.56
N ALA A 88 -0.68 -7.49 10.63
CA ALA A 88 -1.97 -6.85 10.43
C ALA A 88 -2.10 -6.38 8.97
N ARG A 89 -3.32 -6.47 8.43
CA ARG A 89 -3.69 -5.86 7.14
C ARG A 89 -4.65 -4.73 7.44
N LEU A 90 -4.37 -3.57 6.88
CA LEU A 90 -5.17 -2.36 7.05
C LEU A 90 -5.55 -1.86 5.66
N GLU A 91 -6.70 -1.22 5.57
CA GLU A 91 -7.18 -0.57 4.37
C GLU A 91 -7.74 0.79 4.79
N GLU A 92 -7.40 1.83 4.04
CA GLU A 92 -7.87 3.19 4.27
C GLU A 92 -8.29 3.80 2.96
N SER A 93 -9.49 4.41 2.95
CA SER A 93 -10.01 5.10 1.79
C SER A 93 -10.12 6.58 2.09
N THR A 94 -9.41 7.40 1.32
CA THR A 94 -9.29 8.85 1.52
C THR A 94 -9.89 9.58 0.34
N GLN A 95 -10.71 10.59 0.61
CA GLN A 95 -11.11 11.55 -0.42
C GLN A 95 -9.96 12.53 -0.64
N LEU A 96 -9.51 12.66 -1.88
CA LEU A 96 -8.37 13.49 -2.26
C LEU A 96 -8.78 14.96 -2.38
N ASP A 97 -7.92 15.84 -1.87
CA ASP A 97 -8.04 17.30 -2.05
C ASP A 97 -8.01 17.73 -3.53
N ALA A 98 -7.34 16.96 -4.39
CA ALA A 98 -7.39 17.13 -5.84
C ALA A 98 -7.59 15.77 -6.54
N PRO A 99 -8.53 15.66 -7.49
CA PRO A 99 -8.82 14.40 -8.15
C PRO A 99 -7.64 13.93 -9.01
N ALA A 100 -7.34 12.63 -8.95
CA ALA A 100 -6.31 11.98 -9.74
C ALA A 100 -6.78 10.61 -10.21
N ALA A 101 -6.56 10.31 -11.49
CA ALA A 101 -6.90 9.00 -12.05
C ALA A 101 -5.87 7.92 -11.68
N THR A 102 -4.64 8.34 -11.42
CA THR A 102 -3.47 7.49 -11.20
C THR A 102 -2.49 8.22 -10.27
N GLY A 103 -1.62 7.47 -9.62
CA GLY A 103 -0.67 8.03 -8.66
C GLY A 103 0.11 6.95 -7.92
N THR A 104 0.76 7.34 -6.82
CA THR A 104 1.51 6.43 -5.95
C THR A 104 1.21 6.68 -4.48
N CYS A 105 0.96 5.61 -3.72
CA CYS A 105 0.87 5.67 -2.27
C CYS A 105 2.25 5.41 -1.64
N ARG A 106 2.68 6.31 -0.76
CA ARG A 106 3.96 6.22 -0.07
C ARG A 106 3.79 6.27 1.44
N VAL A 107 4.39 5.32 2.17
CA VAL A 107 4.54 5.49 3.63
C VAL A 107 5.59 6.58 3.89
N ALA A 108 5.14 7.70 4.46
CA ALA A 108 5.98 8.86 4.76
C ALA A 108 6.62 8.74 6.15
N ALA A 109 5.88 8.23 7.13
CA ALA A 109 6.38 8.03 8.49
C ALA A 109 5.72 6.84 9.19
N VAL A 110 6.47 6.23 10.12
CA VAL A 110 5.98 5.22 11.05
C VAL A 110 6.52 5.55 12.44
N ARG A 111 5.65 5.60 13.45
CA ARG A 111 6.01 5.86 14.85
C ARG A 111 5.29 4.96 15.83
#